data_AF-A0A1F6VK51-F1
#
_entry.id   AF-A0A1F6VK51-F1
#
_cell.length_a   1.000
_cell.length_b   1.000
_cell.length_c   1.000
_cell.angle_alpha   90.00
_cell.angle_beta   90.00
_cell.angle_gamma   90.00
#
_symmetry.space_group_name_H-M   'P 1'
#
loop_
_entity.id
_entity.type
_entity.pdbx_description
1 polymer ?
#
loop_
_entity_poly.entity_id
_entity_poly.type
_entity_poly.pdbx_seq_one_letter_code
_entity_poly.pdbx_strand_id
1 'polypeptide(L)'
;MNDRPIKAPSAGLVAIIDKRRVQRQFRAAVRTYDDAAVLQRTVADRLIDRLDVVRTRPVSILDAGCGTGYCTRALTRRYRRARVVGLDLVWDMAAAARRKAGWFARSRFVAGDVARMPFAAGAFDMVLSNFMLPWCDPARAFAECVRVLRSDGLLVFTTLGPDTLIELRAAWREADPDATPHLYLDMHDVGDALVRAGFVEPVMDVERYTLTYPHLDALLLDRKALGAGNAMHPQRRGLIGRSRFERFRAAYAASPADGKLPVTCEVVYGHAWAPRILAGDRRVIKIGSV
;
A
#
# COMPACT_ATOMS: atom_id res chain seq x y z
N MET A 1 -21.00 25.08 8.65
CA MET A 1 -20.67 25.54 10.01
C MET A 1 -19.95 24.38 10.69
N ASN A 2 -18.63 24.52 10.91
CA ASN A 2 -17.66 23.55 11.45
C ASN A 2 -17.43 22.22 10.70
N ASP A 3 -16.74 22.29 9.56
CA ASP A 3 -15.92 21.18 9.06
C ASP A 3 -14.63 21.10 9.88
N ARG A 4 -14.62 20.26 10.92
CA ARG A 4 -13.35 19.79 11.50
C ARG A 4 -13.05 18.41 10.90
N PRO A 5 -11.84 18.17 10.35
CA PRO A 5 -11.45 16.84 9.96
C PRO A 5 -11.55 15.93 11.18
N ILE A 6 -12.19 14.77 11.00
CA ILE A 6 -12.24 13.73 12.03
C ILE A 6 -10.80 13.26 12.23
N LYS A 7 -10.16 13.73 13.31
CA LYS A 7 -8.82 13.31 13.70
C LYS A 7 -8.84 11.77 13.83
N ALA A 8 -8.00 11.09 13.06
CA ALA A 8 -7.76 9.66 13.27
C ALA A 8 -7.40 9.45 14.75
N PRO A 9 -7.84 8.34 15.38
CA PRO A 9 -7.52 8.09 16.77
C PRO A 9 -6.00 8.16 16.97
N SER A 10 -5.58 9.05 17.87
CA SER A 10 -4.20 9.14 18.35
C SER A 10 -3.73 7.75 18.76
N ALA A 11 -2.54 7.36 18.28
CA ALA A 11 -1.83 6.11 18.54
C ALA A 11 -2.21 5.44 19.89
N GLY A 12 -3.23 4.58 19.86
CA GLY A 12 -3.81 3.99 21.07
C GLY A 12 -4.70 2.77 20.84
N LEU A 13 -5.15 2.53 19.59
CA LEU A 13 -5.76 1.27 19.20
C LEU A 13 -5.03 0.77 17.95
N VAL A 14 -4.02 -0.09 18.12
CA VAL A 14 -3.42 -0.79 16.98
C VAL A 14 -4.47 -1.77 16.47
N ALA A 15 -5.33 -1.32 15.59
CA ALA A 15 -6.17 -2.22 14.82
C ALA A 15 -5.22 -3.03 13.91
N ILE A 16 -5.06 -4.32 14.22
CA ILE A 16 -4.05 -5.18 13.62
C ILE A 16 -4.54 -5.63 12.24
N ILE A 17 -3.72 -5.49 11.21
CA ILE A 17 -4.00 -6.14 9.92
C ILE A 17 -3.87 -7.65 10.07
N ASP A 18 -4.95 -8.40 9.83
CA ASP A 18 -4.94 -9.86 9.78
C ASP A 18 -4.31 -10.33 8.46
N LYS A 19 -3.01 -10.67 8.52
CA LYS A 19 -2.24 -11.15 7.36
C LYS A 19 -2.85 -12.40 6.70
N ARG A 20 -3.49 -13.30 7.46
CA ARG A 20 -4.13 -14.49 6.87
C ARG A 20 -5.34 -14.09 6.03
N ARG A 21 -6.06 -13.06 6.45
CA ARG A 21 -7.18 -12.49 5.70
C ARG A 21 -6.70 -11.76 4.45
N VAL A 22 -5.66 -10.95 4.54
CA VAL A 22 -4.99 -10.33 3.38
C VAL A 22 -4.63 -11.42 2.35
N GLN A 23 -3.90 -12.45 2.79
CA GLN A 23 -3.49 -13.55 1.91
C GLN A 23 -4.66 -14.24 1.21
N ARG A 24 -5.74 -14.53 1.94
CA ARG A 24 -6.94 -15.16 1.37
C ARG A 24 -7.63 -14.26 0.35
N GLN A 25 -7.78 -12.97 0.65
CA GLN A 25 -8.46 -12.01 -0.22
C GLN A 25 -7.69 -11.84 -1.54
N PHE A 26 -6.39 -11.57 -1.46
CA PHE A 26 -5.56 -11.40 -2.65
C PHE A 26 -5.38 -12.69 -3.43
N ARG A 27 -5.25 -13.86 -2.78
CA ARG A 27 -5.23 -15.16 -3.47
C ARG A 27 -6.50 -15.38 -4.30
N ALA A 28 -7.67 -15.06 -3.74
CA ALA A 28 -8.93 -15.19 -4.47
C ALA A 28 -9.05 -14.22 -5.66
N ALA A 29 -8.37 -13.07 -5.58
CA ALA A 29 -8.38 -12.02 -6.58
C ALA A 29 -7.39 -12.21 -7.73
N VAL A 30 -6.40 -13.12 -7.65
CA VAL A 30 -5.29 -13.25 -8.63
C VAL A 30 -5.74 -13.22 -10.09
N ARG A 31 -6.87 -13.86 -10.41
CA ARG A 31 -7.39 -13.95 -11.80
C ARG A 31 -8.14 -12.70 -12.25
N THR A 32 -8.71 -11.93 -11.33
CA THR A 32 -9.57 -10.78 -11.59
C THR A 32 -8.90 -9.44 -11.28
N TYR A 33 -7.79 -9.47 -10.54
CA TYR A 33 -7.10 -8.30 -10.00
C TYR A 33 -6.77 -7.30 -11.09
N ASP A 34 -6.17 -7.77 -12.18
CA ASP A 34 -5.70 -6.93 -13.27
C ASP A 34 -6.84 -6.19 -13.99
N ASP A 35 -8.01 -6.79 -14.10
CA ASP A 35 -9.15 -6.19 -14.78
C ASP A 35 -9.79 -5.10 -13.93
N ALA A 36 -9.76 -5.27 -12.61
CA ALA A 36 -10.28 -4.31 -11.63
C ALA A 36 -9.26 -3.22 -11.22
N ALA A 37 -7.96 -3.43 -11.47
CA ALA A 37 -6.85 -2.59 -11.01
C ALA A 37 -6.69 -1.23 -11.75
N VAL A 38 -7.79 -0.59 -12.12
CA VAL A 38 -7.78 0.69 -12.86
C VAL A 38 -7.05 1.77 -12.06
N LEU A 39 -7.47 2.04 -10.83
CA LEU A 39 -6.82 3.04 -9.98
C LEU A 39 -5.36 2.67 -9.69
N GLN A 40 -5.09 1.40 -9.38
CA GLN A 40 -3.75 0.91 -9.05
C GLN A 40 -2.78 1.12 -10.22
N ARG A 41 -3.22 0.90 -11.45
CA ARG A 41 -2.41 1.14 -12.66
C ARG A 41 -2.20 2.63 -12.92
N THR A 42 -3.26 3.44 -12.87
CA THR A 42 -3.16 4.90 -13.03
C THR A 42 -2.17 5.51 -12.04
N VAL A 43 -2.26 5.13 -10.78
CA VAL A 43 -1.35 5.60 -9.72
C VAL A 43 0.06 5.03 -9.89
N ALA A 44 0.20 3.78 -10.33
CA ALA A 44 1.51 3.21 -10.63
C ALA A 44 2.22 3.95 -11.76
N ASP A 45 1.52 4.26 -12.86
CA ASP A 45 2.09 5.01 -13.98
C ASP A 45 2.56 6.39 -13.49
N ARG A 46 1.70 7.10 -12.74
CA ARG A 46 2.06 8.39 -12.15
C ARG A 46 3.24 8.31 -11.17
N LEU A 47 3.33 7.25 -10.37
CA LEU A 47 4.44 7.02 -9.46
C LEU A 47 5.75 6.79 -10.23
N ILE A 48 5.70 6.06 -11.35
CA ILE A 48 6.86 5.82 -12.21
C ILE A 48 7.29 7.11 -12.92
N ASP A 49 6.35 7.94 -13.38
CA ASP A 49 6.65 9.24 -14.00
C ASP A 49 7.32 10.18 -13.00
N ARG A 50 6.92 10.16 -11.72
CA ARG A 50 7.58 10.92 -10.65
C ARG A 50 9.05 10.50 -10.43
N LEU A 51 9.50 9.35 -10.95
CA LEU A 51 10.92 8.99 -10.94
C LEU A 51 11.76 9.81 -11.95
N ASP A 52 11.15 10.60 -12.84
CA ASP A 52 11.88 11.48 -13.77
C ASP A 52 12.51 12.66 -13.04
N VAL A 53 11.90 13.15 -11.97
CA VAL A 53 12.42 14.27 -11.18
C VAL A 53 13.50 13.84 -10.19
N VAL A 54 13.54 12.56 -9.81
CA VAL A 54 14.53 12.01 -8.88
C VAL A 54 15.70 11.42 -9.66
N ARG A 55 16.84 12.13 -9.68
CA ARG A 55 18.05 11.72 -10.40
C ARG A 55 18.75 10.52 -9.74
N THR A 56 18.19 9.33 -9.91
CA THR A 56 18.79 8.06 -9.46
C THR A 56 19.10 7.14 -10.64
N ARG A 57 20.15 6.32 -10.48
CA ARG A 57 20.53 5.26 -11.44
C ARG A 57 20.67 3.94 -10.69
N PRO A 58 19.56 3.40 -10.13
CA PRO A 58 19.62 2.18 -9.34
C PRO A 58 20.11 1.02 -10.20
N VAL A 59 20.96 0.17 -9.63
CA VAL A 59 21.38 -1.10 -10.24
C VAL A 59 20.64 -2.29 -9.63
N SER A 60 20.00 -2.09 -8.48
CA SER A 60 19.20 -3.07 -7.74
C SER A 60 17.92 -2.42 -7.21
N ILE A 61 16.75 -2.91 -7.63
CA ILE A 61 15.44 -2.36 -7.28
C ILE A 61 14.57 -3.46 -6.67
N LEU A 62 13.86 -3.13 -5.58
CA LEU A 62 12.81 -3.94 -5.00
C LEU A 62 11.43 -3.31 -5.33
N ASP A 63 10.53 -4.08 -5.93
CA ASP A 63 9.10 -3.78 -6.00
C ASP A 63 8.40 -4.51 -4.84
N ALA A 64 8.13 -3.80 -3.75
CA ALA A 64 7.57 -4.34 -2.52
C ALA A 64 6.03 -4.29 -2.56
N GLY A 65 5.38 -5.45 -2.39
CA GLY A 65 3.95 -5.60 -2.66
C GLY A 65 3.66 -5.61 -4.17
N CYS A 66 4.45 -6.37 -4.94
CA CYS A 66 4.46 -6.28 -6.40
C CYS A 66 3.16 -6.73 -7.09
N GLY A 67 2.26 -7.42 -6.38
CA GLY A 67 1.02 -7.95 -6.93
C GLY A 67 1.28 -8.82 -8.16
N THR A 68 0.61 -8.52 -9.26
CA THR A 68 0.79 -9.21 -10.56
C THR A 68 1.92 -8.61 -11.41
N GLY A 69 2.81 -7.81 -10.80
CA GLY A 69 4.07 -7.33 -11.37
C GLY A 69 3.94 -6.16 -12.32
N TYR A 70 2.91 -5.32 -12.18
CA TYR A 70 2.74 -4.13 -13.02
C TYR A 70 3.94 -3.17 -12.90
N CYS A 71 4.22 -2.71 -11.67
CA CYS A 71 5.38 -1.87 -11.36
C CYS A 71 6.71 -2.57 -11.70
N THR A 72 6.86 -3.85 -11.35
CA THR A 72 8.05 -4.65 -11.69
C THR A 72 8.38 -4.58 -13.18
N ARG A 73 7.37 -4.74 -14.06
CA ARG A 73 7.58 -4.66 -15.53
C ARG A 73 7.93 -3.24 -15.97
N ALA A 74 7.26 -2.22 -15.44
CA ALA A 74 7.57 -0.82 -15.74
C ALA A 74 9.01 -0.46 -15.36
N LEU A 75 9.43 -0.83 -14.14
CA LEU A 75 10.80 -0.65 -13.63
C LEU A 75 11.84 -1.39 -14.48
N THR A 76 11.54 -2.63 -14.89
CA THR A 76 12.44 -3.42 -15.75
C THR A 76 12.64 -2.76 -17.13
N ARG A 77 11.59 -2.16 -17.69
CA ARG A 77 11.68 -1.43 -18.97
C ARG A 77 12.44 -0.11 -18.81
N ARG A 78 12.15 0.65 -17.76
CA ARG A 78 12.77 1.95 -17.47
C ARG A 78 14.26 1.82 -17.15
N TYR A 79 14.62 0.86 -16.29
CA TYR A 79 15.99 0.64 -15.85
C TYR A 79 16.55 -0.67 -16.42
N ARG A 80 16.81 -0.69 -17.74
CA ARG A 80 17.22 -1.92 -18.47
C ARG A 80 18.47 -2.63 -17.93
N ARG A 81 19.33 -1.92 -17.19
CA ARG A 81 20.55 -2.46 -16.57
C ARG A 81 20.36 -2.86 -15.11
N ALA A 82 19.25 -2.48 -14.49
CA ALA A 82 18.97 -2.80 -13.10
C ALA A 82 18.45 -4.23 -12.94
N ARG A 83 18.80 -4.86 -11.83
CA ARG A 83 18.14 -6.06 -11.35
C ARG A 83 16.89 -5.66 -10.58
N VAL A 84 15.72 -6.06 -11.08
CA VAL A 84 14.43 -5.80 -10.41
C VAL A 84 13.92 -7.08 -9.75
N VAL A 85 13.59 -7.00 -8.47
CA VAL A 85 12.98 -8.09 -7.70
C VAL A 85 11.60 -7.66 -7.25
N GLY A 86 10.57 -8.44 -7.56
CA GLY A 86 9.23 -8.27 -6.98
C GLY A 86 9.07 -9.13 -5.72
N LEU A 87 8.55 -8.55 -4.64
CA LEU A 87 8.21 -9.23 -3.40
C LEU A 87 6.70 -9.09 -3.18
N ASP A 88 6.01 -10.19 -2.88
CA ASP A 88 4.60 -10.15 -2.47
C ASP A 88 4.32 -11.13 -1.32
N LEU A 89 3.39 -10.78 -0.43
CA LEU A 89 2.97 -11.63 0.68
C LEU A 89 2.26 -12.91 0.18
N VAL A 90 1.62 -12.83 -0.99
CA VAL A 90 0.84 -13.91 -1.60
C VAL A 90 1.61 -14.51 -2.77
N TRP A 91 2.08 -15.75 -2.58
CA TRP A 91 2.79 -16.48 -3.63
C TRP A 91 2.05 -16.51 -4.97
N ASP A 92 0.73 -16.70 -4.98
CA ASP A 92 -0.07 -16.75 -6.20
C ASP A 92 0.01 -15.43 -7.01
N MET A 93 0.13 -14.28 -6.34
CA MET A 93 0.36 -12.98 -6.99
C MET A 93 1.76 -12.93 -7.62
N ALA A 94 2.80 -13.24 -6.84
CA ALA A 94 4.18 -13.30 -7.33
C ALA A 94 4.37 -14.31 -8.48
N ALA A 95 3.67 -15.45 -8.43
CA ALA A 95 3.66 -16.45 -9.49
C ALA A 95 2.95 -15.94 -10.76
N ALA A 96 1.82 -15.24 -10.62
CA ALA A 96 1.17 -14.57 -11.74
C ALA A 96 2.06 -13.50 -12.36
N ALA A 97 2.77 -12.72 -11.54
CA ALA A 97 3.74 -11.72 -11.99
C ALA A 97 4.88 -12.36 -12.79
N ARG A 98 5.44 -13.48 -12.29
CA ARG A 98 6.46 -14.28 -12.99
C ARG A 98 5.98 -14.76 -14.36
N ARG A 99 4.76 -15.30 -14.45
CA ARG A 99 4.18 -15.74 -15.74
C ARG A 99 4.06 -14.58 -16.73
N LYS A 100 3.56 -13.43 -16.26
CA LYS A 100 3.38 -12.23 -17.10
C LYS A 100 4.69 -11.56 -17.53
N ALA A 101 5.75 -11.71 -16.73
CA ALA A 101 7.07 -11.20 -17.12
C ALA A 101 7.66 -12.00 -18.30
N GLY A 102 7.31 -13.28 -18.42
CA GLY A 102 7.82 -14.18 -19.46
C GLY A 102 9.11 -14.87 -19.05
N TRP A 103 9.45 -15.95 -19.76
CA TRP A 103 10.56 -16.84 -19.39
C TRP A 103 11.94 -16.17 -19.45
N PHE A 104 12.11 -15.22 -20.39
CA PHE A 104 13.35 -14.47 -20.58
C PHE A 104 13.48 -13.22 -19.71
N ALA A 105 12.51 -12.95 -18.81
CA ALA A 105 12.57 -11.80 -17.95
C ALA A 105 13.75 -11.89 -16.97
N ARG A 106 14.48 -10.79 -16.84
CA ARG A 106 15.56 -10.63 -15.85
C ARG A 106 15.02 -10.40 -14.44
N SER A 107 13.74 -10.05 -14.32
CA SER A 107 13.09 -9.87 -13.03
C SER A 107 12.96 -11.20 -12.27
N ARG A 108 13.03 -11.11 -10.94
CA ARG A 108 12.83 -12.24 -10.03
C ARG A 108 11.66 -11.94 -9.12
N PHE A 109 10.96 -12.97 -8.67
CA PHE A 109 9.78 -12.84 -7.82
C PHE A 109 9.93 -13.73 -6.60
N VAL A 110 9.66 -13.16 -5.42
CA VAL A 110 9.82 -13.81 -4.12
C VAL A 110 8.52 -13.66 -3.34
N ALA A 111 8.08 -14.73 -2.69
CA ALA A 111 7.04 -14.62 -1.67
C ALA A 111 7.68 -14.21 -0.34
N GLY A 112 7.15 -13.19 0.31
CA GLY A 112 7.62 -12.79 1.62
C GLY A 112 6.87 -11.61 2.20
N ASP A 113 7.05 -11.43 3.50
CA ASP A 113 6.39 -10.39 4.27
C ASP A 113 7.23 -9.11 4.23
N VAL A 114 6.61 -7.99 3.89
CA VAL A 114 7.28 -6.68 3.84
C VAL A 114 7.72 -6.21 5.23
N ALA A 115 7.09 -6.73 6.30
CA ALA A 115 7.52 -6.50 7.68
C ALA A 115 8.63 -7.48 8.14
N ARG A 116 9.10 -8.39 7.27
CA ARG A 116 10.27 -9.26 7.49
C ARG A 116 10.80 -9.80 6.15
N MET A 117 11.47 -8.95 5.40
CA MET A 117 11.89 -9.22 4.04
C MET A 117 13.07 -10.22 3.99
N PRO A 118 13.04 -11.24 3.11
CA PRO A 118 14.06 -12.27 3.01
C PRO A 118 15.30 -11.79 2.20
N PHE A 119 15.75 -10.56 2.44
CA PHE A 119 16.89 -9.95 1.76
C PHE A 119 17.93 -9.48 2.77
N ALA A 120 19.20 -9.50 2.37
CA ALA A 120 20.28 -8.93 3.17
C ALA A 120 20.10 -7.41 3.37
N ALA A 121 20.72 -6.88 4.42
CA ALA A 121 20.79 -5.43 4.60
C ALA A 121 21.59 -4.78 3.45
N GLY A 122 21.21 -3.58 3.00
CA GLY A 122 21.92 -2.90 1.91
C GLY A 122 21.89 -3.63 0.56
N ALA A 123 20.83 -4.39 0.27
CA ALA A 123 20.70 -5.17 -0.95
C ALA A 123 20.16 -4.37 -2.16
N PHE A 124 19.50 -3.25 -1.92
CA PHE A 124 18.82 -2.45 -2.95
C PHE A 124 19.21 -0.98 -2.91
N ASP A 125 19.27 -0.37 -4.09
CA ASP A 125 19.46 1.08 -4.23
C ASP A 125 18.12 1.81 -4.19
N MET A 126 17.04 1.10 -4.54
CA MET A 126 15.69 1.65 -4.55
C MET A 126 14.67 0.60 -4.11
N VAL A 127 13.72 1.00 -3.28
CA VAL A 127 12.49 0.29 -2.98
C VAL A 127 11.33 1.11 -3.54
N LEU A 128 10.52 0.50 -4.39
CA LEU A 128 9.26 1.05 -4.87
C LEU A 128 8.11 0.21 -4.34
N SER A 129 7.02 0.85 -3.92
CA SER A 129 5.80 0.15 -3.49
C SER A 129 4.56 0.89 -3.95
N ASN A 130 3.62 0.21 -4.61
CA ASN A 130 2.32 0.78 -4.94
C ASN A 130 1.22 0.15 -4.09
N PHE A 131 0.64 0.90 -3.15
CA PHE A 131 -0.45 0.46 -2.27
C PHE A 131 -0.17 -0.76 -1.37
N MET A 132 1.08 -0.95 -0.93
CA MET A 132 1.45 -2.00 0.04
C MET A 132 0.94 -1.69 1.47
N LEU A 133 1.09 -0.43 1.92
CA LEU A 133 0.94 -0.05 3.32
C LEU A 133 -0.41 -0.36 3.98
N PRO A 134 -1.57 -0.30 3.28
CA PRO A 134 -2.86 -0.71 3.86
C PRO A 134 -2.91 -2.16 4.34
N TRP A 135 -1.97 -3.00 3.89
CA TRP A 135 -1.99 -4.46 4.10
C TRP A 135 -0.91 -4.96 5.06
N CYS A 136 -0.19 -4.07 5.73
CA CYS A 136 0.88 -4.43 6.65
C CYS A 136 0.94 -3.52 7.88
N ASP A 137 1.93 -3.76 8.75
CA ASP A 137 2.32 -2.83 9.81
C ASP A 137 3.31 -1.83 9.20
N PRO A 138 2.94 -0.55 9.04
CA PRO A 138 3.79 0.44 8.37
C PRO A 138 5.12 0.69 9.10
N ALA A 139 5.14 0.65 10.44
CA ALA A 139 6.36 0.87 11.21
C ALA A 139 7.38 -0.24 10.93
N ARG A 140 6.92 -1.50 10.96
CA ARG A 140 7.78 -2.65 10.63
C ARG A 140 8.19 -2.67 9.16
N ALA A 141 7.27 -2.32 8.26
CA ALA A 141 7.57 -2.27 6.83
C ALA A 141 8.62 -1.21 6.51
N PHE A 142 8.50 0.01 7.07
CA PHE A 142 9.50 1.06 6.87
C PHE A 142 10.84 0.71 7.50
N ALA A 143 10.89 0.11 8.69
CA ALA A 143 12.14 -0.36 9.29
C ALA A 143 12.84 -1.41 8.40
N GLU A 144 12.09 -2.33 7.80
CA GLU A 144 12.63 -3.29 6.83
C GLU A 144 13.09 -2.62 5.53
N CYS A 145 12.36 -1.62 5.02
CA CYS A 145 12.79 -0.82 3.87
C CYS A 145 14.13 -0.13 4.15
N VAL A 146 14.29 0.53 5.30
CA VAL A 146 15.58 1.13 5.71
C VAL A 146 16.68 0.07 5.75
N ARG A 147 16.40 -1.10 6.34
CA ARG A 147 17.39 -2.18 6.45
C ARG A 147 17.86 -2.67 5.09
N VAL A 148 16.94 -2.94 4.15
CA VAL A 148 17.29 -3.53 2.85
C VAL A 148 17.82 -2.51 1.85
N LEU A 149 17.57 -1.22 2.07
CA LEU A 149 18.17 -0.13 1.30
C LEU A 149 19.64 0.04 1.67
N ARG A 150 20.45 0.40 0.68
CA ARG A 150 21.81 0.90 0.90
C ARG A 150 21.77 2.30 1.52
N SER A 151 22.92 2.74 2.02
CA SER A 151 23.16 4.16 2.33
C SER A 151 22.73 5.03 1.15
N ASP A 152 21.97 6.10 1.42
CA ASP A 152 21.40 7.00 0.41
C ASP A 152 20.46 6.29 -0.61
N GLY A 153 19.93 5.12 -0.25
CA GLY A 153 18.97 4.40 -1.07
C GLY A 153 17.59 5.05 -1.02
N LEU A 154 16.85 5.01 -2.14
CA LEU A 154 15.56 5.69 -2.27
C LEU A 154 14.38 4.76 -1.94
N LEU A 155 13.49 5.21 -1.06
CA LEU A 155 12.13 4.67 -0.96
C LEU A 155 11.17 5.57 -1.73
N VAL A 156 10.34 4.99 -2.60
CA VAL A 156 9.22 5.67 -3.27
C VAL A 156 7.98 4.82 -3.11
N PHE A 157 6.87 5.41 -2.70
CA PHE A 157 5.65 4.63 -2.48
C PHE A 157 4.36 5.42 -2.64
N THR A 158 3.27 4.67 -2.72
CA THR A 158 1.90 5.18 -2.57
C THR A 158 1.15 4.41 -1.51
N THR A 159 0.19 5.07 -0.87
CA THR A 159 -0.80 4.45 0.00
C THR A 159 -2.14 5.14 -0.15
N LEU A 160 -3.18 4.55 0.45
CA LEU A 160 -4.47 5.19 0.62
C LEU A 160 -4.47 6.02 1.91
N GLY A 161 -5.18 7.14 1.88
CA GLY A 161 -5.40 8.03 3.01
C GLY A 161 -6.83 7.96 3.58
N PRO A 162 -7.09 8.62 4.72
CA PRO A 162 -8.33 8.54 5.47
C PRO A 162 -9.58 8.87 4.66
N ASP A 163 -9.53 9.74 3.65
CA ASP A 163 -10.72 10.10 2.85
C ASP A 163 -11.18 8.96 1.90
N THR A 164 -10.37 7.92 1.72
CA THR A 164 -10.70 6.79 0.86
C THR A 164 -11.95 6.04 1.32
N LEU A 165 -12.96 5.88 0.45
CA LEU A 165 -14.25 5.22 0.71
C LEU A 165 -15.10 5.94 1.78
N ILE A 166 -14.99 7.27 1.87
CA ILE A 166 -15.74 8.04 2.87
C ILE A 166 -17.25 7.86 2.72
N GLU A 167 -17.76 7.78 1.50
CA GLU A 167 -19.19 7.55 1.20
C GLU A 167 -19.61 6.16 1.68
N LEU A 168 -18.78 5.14 1.42
CA LEU A 168 -19.05 3.76 1.82
C LEU A 168 -19.07 3.62 3.34
N ARG A 169 -18.15 4.30 4.02
CA ARG A 169 -18.09 4.31 5.48
C ARG A 169 -19.27 5.06 6.09
N ALA A 170 -19.71 6.17 5.49
CA ALA A 170 -20.88 6.90 5.94
C ALA A 170 -22.12 6.00 5.89
N ALA A 171 -22.36 5.32 4.75
CA ALA A 171 -23.46 4.38 4.60
C ALA A 171 -23.39 3.19 5.57
N TRP A 172 -22.19 2.66 5.84
CA TRP A 172 -22.02 1.61 6.85
C TRP A 172 -22.30 2.08 8.28
N ARG A 173 -21.86 3.29 8.65
CA ARG A 173 -22.12 3.86 9.98
C ARG A 173 -23.62 4.05 10.23
N GLU A 174 -24.36 4.45 9.21
CA GLU A 174 -25.82 4.56 9.30
C GLU A 174 -26.50 3.19 9.43
N ALA A 175 -26.07 2.21 8.63
CA ALA A 175 -26.69 0.88 8.61
C ALA A 175 -26.32 -0.02 9.81
N ASP A 176 -25.10 0.16 10.33
CA ASP A 176 -24.45 -0.65 11.36
C ASP A 176 -23.37 0.16 12.11
N PRO A 177 -23.71 0.87 13.20
CA PRO A 177 -22.77 1.66 13.99
C PRO A 177 -21.58 0.86 14.54
N ASP A 178 -21.73 -0.46 14.71
CA ASP A 178 -20.68 -1.37 15.17
C ASP A 178 -19.73 -1.82 14.05
N ALA A 179 -19.99 -1.45 12.79
CA ALA A 179 -19.13 -1.84 11.68
C ALA A 179 -17.74 -1.21 11.84
N THR A 180 -16.70 -2.04 11.86
CA THR A 180 -15.31 -1.57 11.88
C THR A 180 -14.80 -1.53 10.45
N PRO A 181 -14.75 -0.38 9.76
CA PRO A 181 -14.23 -0.30 8.40
C PRO A 181 -12.73 -0.54 8.38
N HIS A 182 -12.19 -0.79 7.18
CA HIS A 182 -10.74 -0.73 6.99
C HIS A 182 -10.27 0.72 7.18
N LEU A 183 -9.21 0.91 7.97
CA LEU A 183 -8.67 2.21 8.31
C LEU A 183 -7.40 2.48 7.52
N TYR A 184 -7.23 3.73 7.10
CA TYR A 184 -6.07 4.20 6.37
C TYR A 184 -5.40 5.31 7.19
N LEU A 185 -4.07 5.35 7.18
CA LEU A 185 -3.31 6.37 7.90
C LEU A 185 -3.40 7.72 7.18
N ASP A 186 -3.44 8.79 7.97
CA ASP A 186 -3.25 10.15 7.47
C ASP A 186 -1.82 10.36 6.95
N MET A 187 -1.64 11.30 6.02
CA MET A 187 -0.34 11.62 5.44
C MET A 187 0.69 12.03 6.51
N HIS A 188 0.30 12.75 7.56
CA HIS A 188 1.23 13.16 8.62
C HIS A 188 1.66 11.96 9.46
N ASP A 189 0.73 11.05 9.78
CA ASP A 189 1.06 9.80 10.49
C ASP A 189 2.03 8.92 9.68
N VAL A 190 1.87 8.88 8.35
CA VAL A 190 2.79 8.20 7.43
C VAL A 190 4.16 8.90 7.42
N GLY A 191 4.19 10.22 7.33
CA GLY A 191 5.43 11.02 7.38
C GLY A 191 6.19 10.81 8.69
N ASP A 192 5.49 10.86 9.82
CA ASP A 192 6.07 10.60 11.14
C ASP A 192 6.59 9.16 11.25
N ALA A 193 5.90 8.19 10.64
CA ALA A 193 6.36 6.80 10.62
C ALA A 193 7.65 6.61 9.80
N LEU A 194 7.83 7.35 8.70
CA LEU A 194 9.09 7.38 7.95
C LEU A 194 10.23 7.91 8.82
N VAL A 195 10.03 9.06 9.48
CA VAL A 195 11.04 9.69 10.35
C VAL A 195 11.40 8.76 11.51
N ARG A 196 10.40 8.17 12.18
CA ARG A 196 10.62 7.19 13.27
C ARG A 196 11.39 5.96 12.81
N ALA A 197 11.22 5.52 11.56
CA ALA A 197 11.97 4.40 10.99
C ALA A 197 13.43 4.77 10.63
N GLY A 198 13.78 6.06 10.61
CA GLY A 198 15.13 6.55 10.30
C GLY A 198 15.32 7.04 8.86
N PHE A 199 14.24 7.18 8.07
CA PHE A 199 14.32 7.85 6.77
C PHE A 199 14.60 9.35 6.95
N VAL A 200 15.31 9.93 5.99
CA VAL A 200 15.60 11.37 5.90
C VAL A 200 14.89 11.99 4.71
N GLU A 201 14.62 13.30 4.82
CA GLU A 201 13.98 14.11 3.78
C GLU A 201 12.67 13.50 3.23
N PRO A 202 11.69 13.13 4.08
CA PRO A 202 10.41 12.65 3.60
C PRO A 202 9.67 13.78 2.87
N VAL A 203 9.28 13.51 1.63
CA VAL A 203 8.38 14.36 0.86
C VAL A 203 7.09 13.61 0.64
N MET A 204 6.00 14.22 1.06
CA MET A 204 4.66 13.65 1.01
C MET A 204 3.74 14.56 0.20
N ASP A 205 2.85 13.96 -0.57
CA ASP A 205 1.89 14.65 -1.43
C ASP A 205 0.58 13.86 -1.49
N VAL A 206 -0.54 14.52 -1.75
CA VAL A 206 -1.87 13.91 -1.76
C VAL A 206 -2.62 14.27 -3.02
N GLU A 207 -3.23 13.26 -3.63
CA GLU A 207 -4.17 13.42 -4.72
C GLU A 207 -5.47 12.71 -4.42
N ARG A 208 -6.59 13.31 -4.81
CA ARG A 208 -7.91 12.70 -4.69
C ARG A 208 -8.42 12.28 -6.06
N TYR A 209 -8.86 11.03 -6.13
CA TYR A 209 -9.49 10.42 -7.29
C TYR A 209 -10.94 10.11 -6.95
N THR A 210 -11.85 10.39 -7.89
CA THR A 210 -13.26 9.98 -7.77
C THR A 210 -13.54 8.92 -8.83
N LEU A 211 -13.74 7.69 -8.38
CA LEU A 211 -14.26 6.61 -9.23
C LEU A 211 -15.79 6.70 -9.26
N THR A 212 -16.40 6.31 -10.37
CA THR A 212 -17.86 6.30 -10.51
C THR A 212 -18.37 4.93 -10.91
N TYR A 213 -19.46 4.48 -10.29
CA TYR A 213 -20.05 3.16 -10.53
C TYR A 213 -21.53 3.28 -10.88
N PRO A 214 -22.06 2.42 -11.77
CA PRO A 214 -23.48 2.45 -12.14
C PRO A 214 -24.41 2.05 -10.99
N HIS A 215 -23.95 1.17 -10.10
CA HIS A 215 -24.71 0.72 -8.94
C HIS A 215 -23.77 0.10 -7.88
N LEU A 216 -24.24 0.01 -6.64
CA LEU A 216 -23.45 -0.44 -5.49
C LEU A 216 -22.90 -1.86 -5.69
N ASP A 217 -23.64 -2.74 -6.37
CA ASP A 217 -23.14 -4.09 -6.65
C ASP A 217 -21.92 -4.12 -7.56
N ALA A 218 -21.83 -3.21 -8.54
CA ALA A 218 -20.64 -3.10 -9.37
C ALA A 218 -19.42 -2.69 -8.52
N LEU A 219 -19.60 -1.72 -7.61
CA LEU A 219 -18.57 -1.32 -6.65
C LEU A 219 -18.13 -2.48 -5.75
N LEU A 220 -19.07 -3.21 -5.15
CA LEU A 220 -18.73 -4.31 -4.24
C LEU A 220 -18.04 -5.46 -4.96
N LEU A 221 -18.45 -5.76 -6.20
CA LEU A 221 -17.81 -6.76 -7.05
C LEU A 221 -16.40 -6.33 -7.43
N ASP A 222 -16.19 -5.08 -7.84
CA ASP A 222 -14.87 -4.56 -8.20
C ASP A 222 -13.89 -4.59 -7.01
N ARG A 223 -14.35 -4.18 -5.83
CA ARG A 223 -13.59 -4.29 -4.58
C ARG A 223 -13.21 -5.73 -4.24
N LYS A 224 -14.11 -6.69 -4.48
CA LYS A 224 -13.83 -8.12 -4.30
C LYS A 224 -12.83 -8.61 -5.34
N ALA A 225 -12.96 -8.19 -6.60
CA ALA A 225 -12.09 -8.53 -7.71
C ALA A 225 -10.65 -8.02 -7.50
N LEU A 226 -10.48 -6.89 -6.80
CA LEU A 226 -9.20 -6.34 -6.35
C LEU A 226 -8.59 -7.07 -5.14
N GLY A 227 -9.38 -7.88 -4.42
CA GLY A 227 -8.98 -8.39 -3.10
C GLY A 227 -8.95 -7.30 -2.02
N ALA A 228 -9.48 -6.11 -2.29
CA ALA A 228 -9.46 -4.94 -1.40
C ALA A 228 -10.55 -4.98 -0.31
N GLY A 229 -10.76 -6.16 0.27
CA GLY A 229 -11.69 -6.38 1.37
C GLY A 229 -11.14 -5.84 2.70
N ASN A 230 -12.00 -5.72 3.70
CA ASN A 230 -11.56 -5.30 5.02
C ASN A 230 -10.68 -6.37 5.69
N ALA A 231 -9.44 -6.01 6.04
CA ALA A 231 -8.46 -6.87 6.70
C ALA A 231 -8.20 -6.58 8.19
N MET A 232 -8.93 -5.64 8.82
CA MET A 232 -8.71 -5.27 10.24
C MET A 232 -9.05 -6.42 11.19
N HIS A 233 -8.44 -6.47 12.37
CA HIS A 233 -8.77 -7.36 13.48
C HIS A 233 -8.95 -6.58 14.80
N PRO A 234 -9.92 -6.94 15.66
CA PRO A 234 -10.92 -8.00 15.47
C PRO A 234 -11.98 -7.61 14.44
N GLN A 235 -12.67 -8.62 13.87
CA GLN A 235 -13.89 -8.40 13.10
C GLN A 235 -15.07 -9.11 13.75
N ARG A 236 -16.27 -8.57 13.53
CA ARG A 236 -17.52 -9.30 13.80
C ARG A 236 -17.46 -10.67 13.10
N ARG A 237 -17.82 -11.70 13.85
CA ARG A 237 -18.03 -13.07 13.33
C ARG A 237 -19.46 -13.18 12.80
N GLY A 238 -19.66 -13.86 11.67
CA GLY A 238 -20.98 -14.11 11.07
C GLY A 238 -21.26 -13.33 9.78
N LEU A 239 -22.35 -13.70 9.12
CA LEU A 239 -22.84 -13.02 7.91
C LEU A 239 -23.52 -11.70 8.26
N ILE A 240 -23.46 -10.74 7.34
CA ILE A 240 -24.26 -9.52 7.43
C ILE A 240 -25.72 -9.90 7.22
N GLY A 241 -26.59 -9.57 8.17
CA GLY A 241 -28.04 -9.82 8.04
C GLY A 241 -28.64 -9.04 6.88
N ARG A 242 -29.62 -9.63 6.18
CA ARG A 242 -30.27 -9.05 5.00
C ARG A 242 -30.77 -7.62 5.22
N SER A 243 -31.49 -7.38 6.32
CA SER A 243 -32.04 -6.06 6.65
C SER A 243 -30.97 -4.99 6.85
N ARG A 244 -29.80 -5.37 7.40
CA ARG A 244 -28.66 -4.48 7.56
C ARG A 244 -28.04 -4.11 6.22
N PHE A 245 -27.91 -5.08 5.33
CA PHE A 245 -27.40 -4.84 3.99
C PHE A 245 -28.36 -3.99 3.14
N GLU A 246 -29.67 -4.17 3.29
CA GLU A 246 -30.69 -3.33 2.65
C GLU A 246 -30.63 -1.89 3.14
N ARG A 247 -30.45 -1.65 4.46
CA ARG A 247 -30.22 -0.30 5.00
C ARG A 247 -28.94 0.33 4.43
N PHE A 248 -27.85 -0.43 4.36
CA PHE A 248 -26.60 0.04 3.77
C PHE A 248 -26.78 0.44 2.30
N ARG A 249 -27.52 -0.36 1.52
CA ARG A 249 -27.86 -0.02 0.12
C ARG A 249 -28.65 1.27 0.02
N ALA A 250 -29.67 1.45 0.86
CA ALA A 250 -30.50 2.64 0.88
C ALA A 250 -29.70 3.90 1.23
N ALA A 251 -28.86 3.82 2.28
CA ALA A 251 -28.00 4.92 2.70
C ALA A 251 -26.99 5.34 1.62
N TYR A 252 -26.42 4.36 0.89
CA TYR A 252 -25.44 4.65 -0.16
C TYR A 252 -26.07 5.15 -1.47
N ALA A 253 -27.32 4.78 -1.77
CA ALA A 253 -28.00 5.17 -3.00
C ALA A 253 -28.42 6.66 -3.03
N ALA A 254 -28.47 7.34 -1.88
CA ALA A 254 -29.02 8.68 -1.74
C ALA A 254 -28.14 9.82 -2.29
N SER A 255 -27.10 9.57 -3.09
CA SER A 255 -26.09 10.60 -3.42
C SER A 255 -25.43 10.49 -4.80
N PRO A 256 -26.19 10.59 -5.90
CA PRO A 256 -25.67 11.48 -6.97
C PRO A 256 -26.71 12.16 -7.89
N ALA A 257 -26.37 13.38 -8.34
CA ALA A 257 -27.13 14.15 -9.33
C ALA A 257 -27.03 13.62 -10.78
N ASP A 258 -26.02 12.79 -11.08
CA ASP A 258 -25.72 12.25 -12.41
C ASP A 258 -26.05 10.74 -12.55
N GLY A 259 -26.66 10.16 -11.52
CA GLY A 259 -27.06 8.75 -11.49
C GLY A 259 -25.92 7.74 -11.30
N LYS A 260 -24.67 8.18 -11.09
CA LYS A 260 -23.53 7.29 -10.81
C LYS A 260 -23.02 7.45 -9.38
N LEU A 261 -22.76 6.34 -8.70
CA LEU A 261 -22.30 6.35 -7.32
C LEU A 261 -20.81 6.73 -7.24
N PRO A 262 -20.46 7.81 -6.54
CA PRO A 262 -19.08 8.23 -6.38
C PRO A 262 -18.36 7.40 -5.32
N VAL A 263 -17.07 7.18 -5.56
CA VAL A 263 -16.14 6.60 -4.60
C VAL A 263 -14.89 7.46 -4.55
N THR A 264 -14.71 8.15 -3.43
CA THR A 264 -13.49 8.91 -3.18
C THR A 264 -12.34 7.97 -2.84
N CYS A 265 -11.19 8.19 -3.47
CA CYS A 265 -9.92 7.55 -3.16
C CYS A 265 -8.87 8.64 -2.94
N GLU A 266 -8.40 8.76 -1.71
CA GLU A 266 -7.27 9.64 -1.37
C GLU A 266 -5.98 8.83 -1.48
N VAL A 267 -5.10 9.27 -2.37
CA VAL A 267 -3.82 8.63 -2.65
C VAL A 267 -2.72 9.52 -2.13
N VAL A 268 -1.98 8.99 -1.15
CA VAL A 268 -0.79 9.62 -0.60
C VAL A 268 0.41 9.10 -1.36
N TYR A 269 1.20 9.99 -1.94
CA TYR A 269 2.50 9.74 -2.54
C TYR A 269 3.59 10.09 -1.54
N GLY A 270 4.62 9.27 -1.44
CA GLY A 270 5.76 9.52 -0.57
C GLY A 270 7.08 9.13 -1.21
N HIS A 271 8.12 9.90 -0.96
CA HIS A 271 9.48 9.44 -1.13
C HIS A 271 10.37 9.90 0.02
N ALA A 272 11.40 9.12 0.33
CA ALA A 272 12.37 9.43 1.37
C ALA A 272 13.67 8.66 1.12
N TRP A 273 14.76 9.08 1.78
CA TRP A 273 16.07 8.47 1.60
C TRP A 273 16.49 7.69 2.85
N ALA A 274 17.08 6.52 2.64
CA ALA A 274 17.72 5.77 3.71
C ALA A 274 18.91 6.59 4.26
N PRO A 275 19.19 6.52 5.57
CA PRO A 275 20.19 7.37 6.20
C PRO A 275 21.58 7.07 5.64
N ARG A 276 22.39 8.13 5.53
CA ARG A 276 23.77 8.00 5.08
C ARG A 276 24.61 7.30 6.14
N ILE A 277 25.17 6.14 5.80
CA ILE A 277 26.12 5.42 6.66
C ILE A 277 27.53 5.78 6.21
N LEU A 278 28.16 6.74 6.88
CA LEU A 278 29.57 7.05 6.65
C LEU A 278 30.42 5.90 7.19
N ALA A 279 31.27 5.32 6.34
CA ALA A 279 32.23 4.30 6.75
C ALA A 279 33.26 4.95 7.70
N GLY A 280 33.05 4.81 9.01
CA GLY A 280 33.96 5.35 10.02
C GLY A 280 33.39 5.49 11.43
N ASP A 281 32.06 5.59 11.61
CA ASP A 281 31.47 5.88 12.92
C ASP A 281 31.24 4.63 13.80
N ARG A 282 32.20 3.69 13.77
CA ARG A 282 32.34 2.72 14.87
C ARG A 282 32.88 3.51 16.06
N ARG A 283 31.99 4.07 16.88
CA ARG A 283 32.37 4.59 18.21
C ARG A 283 32.83 3.42 19.09
N VAL A 284 34.12 3.09 19.00
CA VAL A 284 34.77 2.14 19.90
C VAL A 284 34.93 2.85 21.25
N ILE A 285 34.09 2.49 22.22
CA ILE A 285 34.32 2.86 23.62
C ILE A 285 35.35 1.88 24.17
N LYS A 286 36.60 2.32 24.35
CA LYS A 286 37.60 1.58 25.12
C LYS A 286 37.27 1.75 26.60
N ILE A 287 36.86 0.67 27.25
CA ILE A 287 36.80 0.61 28.71
C ILE A 287 38.24 0.40 29.19
N GLY A 288 38.82 1.41 29.83
CA GLY A 288 40.08 1.26 30.54
C GLY A 288 39.88 0.33 31.73
N SER A 289 40.64 -0.75 31.79
CA SER A 289 40.75 -1.61 32.97
C SER A 289 41.37 -0.79 34.11
N VAL A 290 40.67 -0.77 35.25
CA VAL A 290 41.15 -0.26 36.54
C VAL A 290 42.27 -1.16 37.05
#